data_AF-A0A821LUI2-F1
#
_entry.id   AF-A0A821LUI2-F1
#
_cell.length_a   1.000
_cell.length_b   1.000
_cell.length_c   1.000
_cell.angle_alpha   90.00
_cell.angle_beta   90.00
_cell.angle_gamma   90.00
#
_symmetry.space_group_name_H-M   'P 1'
#
loop_
_entity.id
_entity.type
_entity.pdbx_description
1 polymer ?
#
loop_
_entity_poly.entity_id
_entity_poly.type
_entity_poly.pdbx_seq_one_letter_code
_entity_poly.pdbx_strand_id
1 'polypeptide(L)'
;QQKDIHLRRLIETNDLEWRRRHAELLSQTDDRIAEVRRKAEETVLEIKRQSIIDLQKAISQTEQKSNEILLREREQYQRLKAHKFEEAYALLNRQEDGPEHCWNCGRKAIETCSGCNIARYCGQYCQHRDWDSHQKLCGPDLKRKLNDNSRLYCHSIPKTISINQQKDIHLRRLIETNDLEWRRRHAELLSQTDDRIAEVRRKA
;
A
#
# COMPACT_ATOMS: atom_id res chain seq x y z
N GLN A 1 -97.48 -33.91 -20.02
CA GLN A 1 -96.37 -34.86 -20.26
C GLN A 1 -95.40 -34.41 -21.36
N GLN A 2 -95.75 -34.41 -22.65
CA GLN A 2 -94.80 -34.00 -23.71
C GLN A 2 -94.36 -32.51 -23.59
N LYS A 3 -95.29 -31.61 -23.27
CA LYS A 3 -94.97 -30.18 -23.03
C LYS A 3 -94.04 -29.97 -21.83
N ASP A 4 -94.23 -30.73 -20.76
CA ASP A 4 -93.38 -30.64 -19.56
C ASP A 4 -91.96 -31.15 -19.81
N ILE A 5 -91.81 -32.22 -20.60
CA ILE A 5 -90.50 -32.75 -21.02
C ILE A 5 -89.77 -31.71 -21.88
N HIS A 6 -90.48 -31.06 -22.81
CA HIS A 6 -89.91 -30.00 -23.64
C HIS A 6 -89.46 -28.80 -22.81
N LEU A 7 -90.29 -28.35 -21.86
CA LEU A 7 -89.96 -27.22 -20.98
C LEU A 7 -88.73 -27.51 -20.11
N ARG A 8 -88.62 -28.73 -19.54
CA ARG A 8 -87.43 -29.14 -18.77
C ARG A 8 -86.16 -29.13 -19.62
N ARG A 9 -86.20 -29.70 -20.83
CA ARG A 9 -85.05 -29.66 -21.75
C ARG A 9 -84.63 -28.23 -22.10
N LEU A 10 -85.58 -27.32 -22.32
CA LEU A 10 -85.27 -25.93 -22.63
C LEU A 10 -84.56 -25.22 -21.46
N ILE A 11 -85.01 -25.47 -20.23
CA ILE A 11 -84.38 -24.93 -19.02
C ILE A 11 -82.97 -25.48 -18.84
N GLU A 12 -82.78 -26.78 -19.02
CA GLU A 12 -81.47 -27.44 -18.94
C GLU A 12 -80.50 -26.90 -20.00
N THR A 13 -80.96 -26.74 -21.25
CA THR A 13 -80.13 -26.17 -22.33
C THR A 13 -79.74 -24.72 -22.02
N ASN A 14 -80.67 -23.90 -21.55
CA ASN A 14 -80.38 -22.52 -21.17
C ASN A 14 -79.40 -22.43 -19.98
N ASP A 15 -79.52 -23.30 -18.97
CA ASP A 15 -78.59 -23.38 -17.84
C ASP A 15 -77.18 -23.78 -18.31
N LEU A 16 -77.09 -24.78 -19.19
CA LEU A 16 -75.82 -25.21 -19.78
C LEU A 16 -75.17 -24.12 -20.65
N GLU A 17 -75.96 -23.36 -21.40
CA GLU A 17 -75.47 -22.21 -22.17
C GLU A 17 -74.99 -21.07 -21.27
N TRP A 18 -75.73 -20.77 -20.20
CA TRP A 18 -75.33 -19.76 -19.21
C TRP A 18 -74.02 -20.15 -18.52
N ARG A 19 -73.88 -21.40 -18.07
CA ARG A 19 -72.64 -21.92 -17.47
C ARG A 19 -71.47 -21.86 -18.44
N ARG A 20 -71.68 -22.21 -19.72
CA ARG A 20 -70.63 -22.13 -20.75
C ARG A 20 -70.14 -20.69 -20.94
N ARG A 21 -71.05 -19.72 -21.11
CA ARG A 21 -70.68 -18.31 -21.25
C ARG A 21 -69.98 -17.76 -20.01
N HIS A 22 -70.43 -18.15 -18.81
CA HIS A 22 -69.79 -17.74 -17.57
C HIS A 22 -68.39 -18.33 -17.42
N ALA A 23 -68.21 -19.62 -17.74
CA ALA A 23 -66.90 -20.27 -17.75
C ALA A 23 -65.95 -19.62 -18.76
N GLU A 24 -66.45 -19.26 -19.95
CA GLU A 24 -65.69 -18.54 -20.97
C GLU A 24 -65.26 -17.14 -20.49
N LEU A 25 -66.15 -16.38 -19.85
CA LEU A 25 -65.81 -15.07 -19.28
C LEU A 25 -64.75 -15.17 -18.16
N LEU A 26 -64.83 -16.19 -17.31
CA LEU A 26 -63.81 -16.44 -16.29
C LEU A 26 -62.47 -16.77 -16.93
N SER A 27 -62.44 -17.69 -17.90
CA SER A 27 -61.22 -18.04 -18.64
C SER A 27 -60.59 -16.81 -19.30
N GLN A 28 -61.39 -15.98 -19.97
CA GLN A 28 -60.90 -14.75 -20.59
C GLN A 28 -60.34 -13.76 -19.56
N THR A 29 -60.93 -13.69 -18.37
CA THR A 29 -60.46 -12.82 -17.29
C THR A 29 -59.16 -13.35 -16.70
N ASP A 30 -59.07 -14.66 -16.48
CA ASP A 30 -57.87 -15.34 -15.99
C ASP A 30 -56.70 -15.17 -16.97
N ASP A 31 -56.95 -15.33 -18.27
CA ASP A 31 -55.95 -15.10 -19.32
C ASP A 31 -55.43 -13.66 -19.30
N ARG A 32 -56.32 -12.67 -19.12
CA ARG A 32 -55.93 -11.26 -19.01
C ARG A 32 -55.13 -10.97 -17.75
N ILE A 33 -55.49 -11.58 -16.62
CA ILE A 33 -54.75 -11.44 -15.35
C ILE A 33 -53.35 -12.06 -15.50
N ALA A 34 -53.25 -13.25 -16.09
CA ALA A 34 -51.98 -13.92 -16.34
C ALA A 34 -51.06 -13.08 -17.24
N GLU A 35 -51.63 -12.47 -18.29
CA GLU A 35 -50.88 -11.61 -19.20
C GLU A 35 -50.35 -10.33 -18.53
N VAL A 36 -51.19 -9.67 -17.72
CA VAL A 36 -50.77 -8.48 -16.95
C VAL A 36 -49.64 -8.86 -15.99
N ARG A 37 -49.78 -9.98 -15.29
CA ARG A 37 -48.76 -10.48 -14.37
C ARG A 37 -47.44 -10.76 -15.08
N ARG A 38 -47.47 -11.47 -16.21
CA ARG A 38 -46.28 -11.77 -17.02
C ARG A 38 -45.56 -10.49 -17.44
N LYS A 39 -46.28 -9.50 -17.95
CA LYS A 39 -45.71 -8.19 -18.36
C LYS A 39 -45.10 -7.42 -17.19
N ALA A 40 -45.75 -7.45 -16.01
CA ALA A 40 -45.20 -6.84 -14.81
C ALA A 40 -43.90 -7.53 -14.38
N GLU A 41 -43.87 -8.86 -14.37
CA GLU A 41 -42.68 -9.65 -14.04
C GLU A 41 -41.52 -9.38 -15.02
N GLU A 42 -41.78 -9.34 -16.32
CA GLU A 42 -40.79 -9.01 -17.35
C GLU A 42 -40.21 -7.61 -17.13
N THR A 43 -41.05 -6.61 -16.86
CA THR A 43 -40.61 -5.24 -16.60
C THR A 43 -39.74 -5.16 -15.35
N VAL A 44 -40.14 -5.87 -14.28
CA VAL A 44 -39.35 -5.93 -13.04
C VAL A 44 -38.00 -6.59 -13.28
N LEU A 45 -37.94 -7.66 -14.07
CA LEU A 45 -36.69 -8.33 -14.42
C LEU A 45 -35.79 -7.40 -15.23
N GLU A 46 -36.34 -6.63 -16.17
CA GLU A 46 -35.57 -5.68 -16.96
C GLU A 46 -35.00 -4.55 -16.10
N ILE A 47 -35.82 -3.95 -15.22
CA ILE A 47 -35.37 -2.94 -14.25
C ILE A 47 -34.26 -3.50 -13.37
N LYS A 48 -34.39 -4.74 -12.89
CA LYS A 48 -33.36 -5.41 -12.07
C LYS A 48 -32.06 -5.57 -12.85
N ARG A 49 -32.11 -6.02 -14.11
CA ARG A 49 -30.91 -6.16 -14.96
C ARG A 49 -30.22 -4.82 -15.16
N GLN A 50 -30.98 -3.78 -15.52
CA GLN A 50 -30.43 -2.44 -15.73
C GLN A 50 -29.82 -1.87 -14.44
N SER A 51 -30.49 -2.04 -13.31
CA SER A 51 -29.99 -1.59 -12.00
C SER A 51 -28.67 -2.26 -11.64
N ILE A 52 -28.52 -3.57 -11.91
CA ILE A 52 -27.26 -4.29 -11.68
C ILE A 52 -26.14 -3.72 -12.55
N ILE A 53 -26.40 -3.46 -13.83
CA ILE A 53 -25.41 -2.89 -14.76
C ILE A 53 -24.95 -1.51 -14.28
N ASP A 54 -25.90 -0.65 -13.88
CA ASP A 54 -25.61 0.70 -13.42
C ASP A 54 -24.81 0.68 -12.10
N LEU A 55 -25.16 -0.22 -11.18
CA LEU A 55 -24.40 -0.43 -9.94
C LEU A 55 -22.99 -0.96 -10.21
N GLN A 56 -22.84 -1.95 -11.09
CA GLN A 56 -21.52 -2.48 -11.48
C GLN A 56 -20.64 -1.39 -12.10
N LYS A 57 -21.21 -0.55 -12.96
CA LYS A 57 -20.50 0.59 -13.56
C LYS A 57 -20.07 1.60 -12.50
N ALA A 58 -20.94 1.94 -11.54
CA ALA A 58 -20.62 2.85 -10.45
C ALA A 58 -19.52 2.31 -9.52
N ILE A 59 -19.56 1.00 -9.23
CA ILE A 59 -18.52 0.31 -8.46
C ILE A 59 -17.19 0.37 -9.21
N SER A 60 -17.15 -0.04 -10.48
CA SER A 60 -15.92 -0.04 -11.30
C SER A 60 -15.29 1.35 -11.40
N GLN A 61 -16.11 2.40 -11.57
CA GLN A 61 -15.62 3.78 -11.58
C GLN A 61 -15.02 4.20 -10.22
N THR A 62 -15.65 3.78 -9.12
CA THR A 62 -15.14 4.05 -7.77
C THR A 62 -13.83 3.30 -7.51
N GLU A 63 -13.75 2.03 -7.90
CA GLU A 63 -12.54 1.22 -7.81
C GLU A 63 -11.39 1.82 -8.62
N GLN A 64 -11.66 2.26 -9.85
CA GLN A 64 -10.65 2.91 -10.68
C GLN A 64 -10.14 4.19 -10.02
N LYS A 65 -11.03 5.06 -9.54
CA LYS A 65 -10.63 6.28 -8.82
C LYS A 65 -9.83 5.98 -7.55
N SER A 66 -10.24 4.96 -6.80
CA SER A 66 -9.52 4.50 -5.61
C SER A 66 -8.10 4.04 -5.97
N ASN A 67 -7.95 3.23 -7.02
CA ASN A 67 -6.65 2.77 -7.50
C ASN A 67 -5.77 3.93 -7.97
N GLU A 68 -6.32 4.92 -8.67
CA GLU A 68 -5.59 6.13 -9.08
C GLU A 68 -5.06 6.91 -7.87
N ILE A 69 -5.86 7.06 -6.81
CA ILE A 69 -5.42 7.73 -5.57
C ILE A 69 -4.28 6.95 -4.91
N LEU A 70 -4.43 5.63 -4.78
CA LEU A 70 -3.40 4.77 -4.18
C LEU A 70 -2.08 4.80 -4.96
N LEU A 71 -2.15 4.81 -6.30
CA LEU A 71 -0.96 4.96 -7.15
C LEU A 71 -0.27 6.31 -6.92
N ARG A 72 -1.03 7.41 -6.87
CA ARG A 72 -0.48 8.75 -6.58
C ARG A 72 0.15 8.83 -5.19
N GLU A 73 -0.50 8.29 -4.16
CA GLU A 73 0.06 8.24 -2.80
C GLU A 73 1.36 7.42 -2.76
N ARG A 74 1.40 6.28 -3.47
CA ARG A 74 2.60 5.45 -3.58
C ARG A 74 3.75 6.21 -4.26
N GLU A 75 3.48 6.91 -5.35
CA GLU A 75 4.48 7.74 -6.02
C GLU A 75 4.98 8.87 -5.12
N GLN A 76 4.08 9.57 -4.43
CA GLN A 76 4.45 10.63 -3.47
C GLN A 76 5.32 10.09 -2.35
N TYR A 77 4.97 8.94 -1.77
CA TYR A 77 5.78 8.28 -0.74
C TYR A 77 7.16 7.89 -1.26
N GLN A 78 7.25 7.33 -2.47
CA GLN A 78 8.53 7.00 -3.09
C GLN A 78 9.39 8.25 -3.32
N ARG A 79 8.80 9.36 -3.79
CA ARG A 79 9.51 10.64 -3.94
C ARG A 79 10.00 11.19 -2.61
N LEU A 80 9.15 11.19 -1.57
CA LEU A 80 9.53 11.64 -0.24
C LEU A 80 10.66 10.77 0.34
N LYS A 81 10.59 9.45 0.14
CA LYS A 81 11.63 8.51 0.54
C LYS A 81 12.95 8.78 -0.18
N ALA A 82 12.90 9.05 -1.49
CA ALA A 82 14.09 9.42 -2.27
C ALA A 82 14.69 10.75 -1.78
N HIS A 83 13.86 11.78 -1.57
CA HIS A 83 14.31 13.06 -1.03
C HIS A 83 14.96 12.92 0.35
N LYS A 84 14.33 12.17 1.27
CA LYS A 84 14.91 11.90 2.61
C LYS A 84 16.22 11.14 2.51
N PHE A 85 16.35 10.20 1.57
CA PHE A 85 17.60 9.48 1.32
C PHE A 85 18.68 10.41 0.80
N GLU A 86 18.36 11.26 -0.18
CA GLU A 86 19.27 12.25 -0.76
C GLU A 86 19.71 13.29 0.26
N GLU A 87 18.78 13.80 1.08
CA GLU A 87 19.05 14.72 2.18
C GLU A 87 19.97 14.11 3.24
N ALA A 88 19.70 12.85 3.64
CA ALA A 88 20.58 12.11 4.54
C ALA A 88 21.97 11.91 3.92
N TYR A 89 22.04 11.55 2.63
CA TYR A 89 23.31 11.40 1.92
C TYR A 89 24.09 12.72 1.83
N ALA A 90 23.41 13.84 1.57
CA ALA A 90 24.00 15.18 1.54
C ALA A 90 24.51 15.62 2.93
N LEU A 91 23.79 15.30 4.01
CA LEU A 91 24.26 15.51 5.38
C LEU A 91 25.51 14.69 5.70
N LEU A 92 25.57 13.45 5.21
CA LEU A 92 26.74 12.59 5.38
C LEU A 92 27.95 13.07 4.57
N ASN A 93 27.73 13.57 3.35
CA ASN A 93 28.81 14.12 2.52
C ASN A 93 29.34 15.45 3.10
N ARG A 94 28.51 16.23 3.81
CA ARG A 94 28.96 17.41 4.57
C ARG A 94 29.84 17.06 5.78
N GLN A 95 29.84 15.82 6.25
CA GLN A 95 30.69 15.38 7.37
C GLN A 95 32.07 14.86 6.94
N GLU A 96 32.34 14.71 5.64
CA GLU A 96 33.63 14.24 5.13
C GLU A 96 34.25 15.28 4.19
N ASP A 97 35.01 16.20 4.79
CA ASP A 97 36.32 16.63 4.28
C ASP A 97 37.03 17.43 5.38
N GLY A 98 37.52 16.70 6.38
CA GLY A 98 38.44 17.22 7.37
C GLY A 98 39.45 16.15 7.75
N PRO A 99 40.77 16.40 7.65
CA PRO A 99 41.83 15.48 8.06
C PRO A 99 41.92 15.37 9.59
N GLU A 100 40.80 15.34 10.31
CA GLU A 100 40.68 15.51 11.75
C GLU A 100 40.00 14.32 12.45
N HIS A 101 40.07 13.11 11.89
CA HIS A 101 39.46 11.92 12.50
C HIS A 101 40.52 10.97 13.09
N CYS A 102 40.17 10.36 14.23
CA CYS A 102 41.02 9.44 14.97
C CYS A 102 41.21 8.13 14.20
N TRP A 103 42.45 7.74 13.93
CA TRP A 103 42.80 6.52 13.18
C TRP A 103 42.30 5.23 13.86
N ASN A 104 42.22 5.23 15.20
CA ASN A 104 41.74 4.07 15.95
C ASN A 104 40.21 3.94 15.99
N CYS A 105 39.48 5.04 16.25
CA CYS A 105 38.06 4.99 16.61
C CYS A 105 37.12 5.88 15.78
N GLY A 106 37.64 6.61 14.79
CA GLY A 106 36.85 7.44 13.88
C GLY A 106 36.23 8.71 14.49
N ARG A 107 36.33 8.94 15.81
CA ARG A 107 35.90 10.20 16.45
C ARG A 107 36.82 11.36 16.08
N LYS A 108 36.36 12.61 16.27
CA LYS A 108 37.19 13.81 16.07
C LYS A 108 38.50 13.70 16.85
N ALA A 109 39.62 13.79 16.14
CA ALA A 109 40.95 13.78 16.69
C ALA A 109 41.31 15.16 17.25
N ILE A 110 41.95 15.15 18.42
CA ILE A 110 42.43 16.36 19.10
C ILE A 110 43.95 16.45 19.08
N GLU A 111 44.62 15.32 18.84
CA GLU A 111 46.06 15.18 18.93
C GLU A 111 46.60 14.50 17.67
N THR A 112 47.85 14.82 17.35
CA THR A 112 48.59 14.23 16.26
C THR A 112 49.79 13.48 16.84
N CYS A 113 50.12 12.33 16.27
CA CYS A 113 51.27 11.54 16.69
C CYS A 113 52.55 12.37 16.58
N SER A 114 53.23 12.59 17.70
CA SER A 114 54.46 13.38 17.80
C SER A 114 55.63 12.83 16.97
N GLY A 115 55.63 11.53 16.62
CA GLY A 115 56.70 10.90 15.84
C GLY A 115 56.59 11.09 14.32
N CYS A 116 55.37 11.15 13.78
CA CYS A 116 55.15 11.24 12.33
C CYS A 116 54.36 12.48 11.89
N ASN A 117 53.72 13.19 12.81
CA ASN A 117 52.82 14.33 12.57
C ASN A 117 51.72 14.08 11.53
N ILE A 118 51.32 12.82 11.33
CA ILE A 118 50.35 12.41 10.31
C ILE A 118 49.21 11.60 10.92
N ALA A 119 49.53 10.59 11.75
CA ALA A 119 48.51 9.83 12.44
C ALA A 119 47.81 10.71 13.47
N ARG A 120 46.48 10.63 13.55
CA ARG A 120 45.67 11.48 14.43
C ARG A 120 44.85 10.64 15.38
N TYR A 121 44.71 11.13 16.61
CA TYR A 121 44.01 10.43 17.67
C TYR A 121 43.14 11.37 18.49
N CYS A 122 42.04 10.86 19.05
CA CYS A 122 41.21 11.59 19.99
C CYS A 122 41.80 11.62 21.43
N GLY A 123 43.05 11.20 21.60
CA GLY A 123 43.77 11.13 22.87
C GLY A 123 44.75 9.94 22.92
N GLN A 124 45.67 9.99 23.88
CA GLN A 124 46.76 9.01 24.06
C GLN A 124 46.29 7.55 24.13
N TYR A 125 45.13 7.28 24.72
CA TYR A 125 44.57 5.91 24.78
C TYR A 125 44.38 5.30 23.38
N CYS A 126 43.87 6.08 22.43
CA CYS A 126 43.66 5.61 21.06
C CYS A 126 44.98 5.44 20.30
N GLN A 127 45.98 6.28 20.58
CA GLN A 127 47.32 6.15 20.02
C GLN A 127 47.98 4.85 20.49
N HIS A 128 47.93 4.54 21.79
CA HIS A 128 48.51 3.30 22.31
C HIS A 128 47.84 2.04 21.76
N ARG A 129 46.51 2.07 21.56
CA ARG A 129 45.76 0.94 20.98
C ARG A 129 46.09 0.67 19.51
N ASP A 130 46.41 1.71 18.76
CA ASP A 130 46.77 1.62 17.34
C ASP A 130 48.29 1.48 17.14
N TRP A 131 49.08 1.62 18.20
CA TRP A 131 50.54 1.64 18.13
C TRP A 131 51.13 0.42 17.42
N ASP A 132 50.61 -0.79 17.69
CA ASP A 132 51.11 -2.02 17.07
C ASP A 132 51.03 -2.03 15.53
N SER A 133 49.99 -1.35 15.00
CA SER A 133 49.76 -1.17 13.58
C SER A 133 50.53 0.04 13.04
N HIS A 134 50.50 1.16 13.76
CA HIS A 134 51.08 2.44 13.36
C HIS A 134 52.61 2.45 13.40
N GLN A 135 53.24 1.83 14.39
CA GLN A 135 54.70 1.90 14.62
C GLN A 135 55.53 1.42 13.43
N LYS A 136 55.00 0.49 12.64
CA LYS A 136 55.64 -0.06 11.44
C LYS A 136 55.83 1.00 10.34
N LEU A 137 55.05 2.07 10.41
CA LEU A 137 54.97 3.12 9.41
C LEU A 137 55.23 4.52 10.01
N CYS A 138 55.37 4.62 11.33
CA CYS A 138 55.61 5.87 12.04
C CYS A 138 57.01 6.42 11.75
N GLY A 139 57.09 7.61 11.15
CA GLY A 139 58.33 8.37 10.99
C GLY A 139 58.14 9.65 10.17
N PRO A 140 59.16 10.52 10.08
CA PRO A 140 59.07 11.81 9.39
C PRO A 140 58.76 11.69 7.89
N ASP A 141 59.23 10.61 7.25
CA ASP A 141 59.03 10.37 5.81
C ASP A 141 57.66 9.76 5.46
N LEU A 142 56.79 9.52 6.45
CA LEU A 142 55.49 8.91 6.22
C LEU A 142 54.64 9.76 5.26
N LYS A 143 54.79 11.09 5.24
CA LYS A 143 54.07 11.97 4.31
C LYS A 143 54.46 11.71 2.85
N ARG A 144 55.73 11.39 2.62
CA ARG A 144 56.28 11.05 1.29
C ARG A 144 55.79 9.66 0.85
N LYS A 145 55.84 8.68 1.77
CA LYS A 145 55.38 7.31 1.54
C LYS A 145 53.87 7.18 1.26
N LEU A 146 53.06 8.08 1.82
CA LEU A 146 51.61 8.12 1.55
C LEU A 146 51.27 8.60 0.14
N ASN A 147 52.10 9.48 -0.44
CA ASN A 147 51.85 10.04 -1.77
C ASN A 147 52.22 9.06 -2.90
N ASP A 148 53.22 8.21 -2.71
CA ASP A 148 53.72 7.29 -3.74
C ASP A 148 52.96 5.95 -3.80
N ASN A 149 52.13 5.63 -2.79
CA ASN A 149 51.53 4.30 -2.67
C ASN A 149 50.13 4.35 -2.04
N SER A 150 49.17 4.86 -2.80
CA SER A 150 47.73 4.96 -2.46
C SER A 150 47.01 3.60 -2.29
N ARG A 151 47.75 2.48 -2.20
CA ARG A 151 47.21 1.12 -1.94
C ARG A 151 47.74 0.45 -0.67
N LEU A 152 48.79 0.96 -0.02
CA LEU A 152 49.39 0.28 1.13
C LEU A 152 48.66 0.48 2.47
N TYR A 153 47.59 1.27 2.50
CA TYR A 153 46.78 1.55 3.71
C TYR A 153 45.33 1.04 3.63
N CYS A 154 45.05 -0.01 2.84
CA CYS A 154 43.71 -0.64 2.83
C CYS A 154 43.42 -1.53 4.06
N HIS A 155 44.41 -1.79 4.93
CA HIS A 155 44.25 -2.77 6.03
C HIS A 155 43.85 -2.17 7.39
N SER A 156 43.41 -0.91 7.43
CA SER A 156 42.79 -0.34 8.64
C SER A 156 41.84 0.81 8.28
N ILE A 157 40.76 0.45 7.56
CA ILE A 157 39.46 1.05 7.85
C ILE A 157 39.31 1.05 9.40
N PRO A 158 38.88 2.15 10.05
CA PRO A 158 38.71 2.22 11.49
C PRO A 158 38.13 0.91 12.05
N LYS A 159 38.64 0.39 13.17
CA LYS A 159 38.08 -0.84 13.81
C LYS A 159 36.63 -0.64 14.29
N THR A 160 36.08 0.55 14.14
CA THR A 160 34.64 0.79 14.19
C THR A 160 34.04 0.36 12.87
N ILE A 161 32.96 -0.45 12.91
CA ILE A 161 31.99 -0.64 11.82
C ILE A 161 32.14 0.53 10.86
N SER A 162 32.65 0.27 9.65
CA SER A 162 33.04 1.31 8.69
C SER A 162 32.01 2.42 8.78
N ILE A 163 32.42 3.69 8.83
CA ILE A 163 31.47 4.80 8.93
C ILE A 163 30.34 4.62 7.88
N ASN A 164 30.64 4.01 6.72
CA ASN A 164 29.67 3.58 5.70
C ASN A 164 28.71 2.46 6.14
N GLN A 165 29.16 1.50 6.93
CA GLN A 165 28.38 0.40 7.49
C GLN A 165 27.52 0.86 8.71
N GLN A 166 27.97 1.86 9.48
CA GLN A 166 27.17 2.51 10.53
C GLN A 166 26.09 3.42 9.91
N LYS A 167 26.46 4.14 8.83
CA LYS A 167 25.56 4.89 7.95
C LYS A 167 24.47 3.97 7.37
N ASP A 168 24.84 2.76 6.92
CA ASP A 168 23.90 1.77 6.37
C ASP A 168 22.90 1.24 7.42
N ILE A 169 23.35 0.99 8.65
CA ILE A 169 22.48 0.56 9.76
C ILE A 169 21.50 1.67 10.17
N HIS A 170 21.94 2.94 10.22
CA HIS A 170 21.07 4.04 10.61
C HIS A 170 20.06 4.39 9.51
N LEU A 171 20.47 4.39 8.24
CA LEU A 171 19.58 4.51 7.09
C LEU A 171 18.56 3.37 7.05
N ARG A 172 18.98 2.11 7.26
CA ARG A 172 18.05 0.98 7.36
C ARG A 172 17.04 1.16 8.49
N ARG A 173 17.47 1.54 9.70
CA ARG A 173 16.55 1.81 10.82
C ARG A 173 15.57 2.93 10.51
N LEU A 174 16.02 4.02 9.89
CA LEU A 174 15.15 5.16 9.57
C LEU A 174 14.14 4.82 8.45
N ILE A 175 14.54 3.98 7.50
CA ILE A 175 13.65 3.45 6.47
C ILE A 175 12.65 2.48 7.10
N GLU A 176 13.08 1.59 7.99
CA GLU A 176 12.22 0.64 8.71
C GLU A 176 11.21 1.37 9.59
N THR A 177 11.61 2.40 10.35
CA THR A 177 10.66 3.16 11.19
C THR A 177 9.66 3.94 10.35
N ASN A 178 10.09 4.58 9.25
CA ASN A 178 9.16 5.25 8.33
C ASN A 178 8.22 4.24 7.63
N ASP A 179 8.69 3.04 7.28
CA ASP A 179 7.86 1.98 6.67
C ASP A 179 6.84 1.44 7.68
N LEU A 180 7.22 1.27 8.95
CA LEU A 180 6.33 0.85 10.03
C LEU A 180 5.26 1.91 10.37
N GLU A 181 5.62 3.20 10.34
CA GLU A 181 4.66 4.28 10.49
C GLU A 181 3.68 4.35 9.31
N TRP A 182 4.18 4.20 8.07
CA TRP A 182 3.34 4.13 6.89
C TRP A 182 2.37 2.94 6.97
N ARG A 183 2.86 1.74 7.31
CA ARG A 183 2.01 0.55 7.48
C ARG A 183 0.95 0.72 8.55
N ARG A 184 1.30 1.33 9.70
CA ARG A 184 0.32 1.62 10.76
C ARG A 184 -0.77 2.58 10.29
N ARG A 185 -0.38 3.68 9.63
CA ARG A 185 -1.34 4.68 9.13
C ARG A 185 -2.23 4.13 8.01
N HIS A 186 -1.67 3.29 7.14
CA HIS A 186 -2.44 2.58 6.12
C HIS A 186 -3.41 1.55 6.71
N ALA A 187 -3.00 0.79 7.72
CA ALA A 187 -3.87 -0.15 8.42
C ALA A 187 -5.02 0.57 9.15
N GLU A 188 -4.76 1.73 9.73
CA GLU A 188 -5.78 2.56 10.39
C GLU A 188 -6.80 3.13 9.38
N LEU A 189 -6.34 3.59 8.21
CA LEU A 189 -7.23 4.01 7.12
C LEU A 189 -8.09 2.86 6.61
N LEU A 190 -7.51 1.66 6.44
CA LEU A 190 -8.26 0.46 6.04
C LEU A 190 -9.33 0.09 7.07
N SER A 191 -9.00 0.12 8.36
CA SER A 191 -9.96 -0.12 9.45
C SER A 191 -11.12 0.89 9.40
N GLN A 192 -10.83 2.17 9.18
CA GLN A 192 -11.87 3.20 9.08
C GLN A 192 -12.77 3.00 7.86
N THR A 193 -12.23 2.53 6.73
CA THR A 193 -13.05 2.17 5.56
C THR A 193 -13.92 0.95 5.84
N ASP A 194 -13.39 -0.08 6.51
CA ASP A 194 -14.16 -1.27 6.87
C ASP A 194 -15.30 -0.94 7.83
N ASP A 195 -15.07 -0.08 8.82
CA ASP A 195 -16.10 0.40 9.75
C ASP A 195 -17.22 1.16 9.02
N ARG A 196 -16.86 2.01 8.05
CA ARG A 196 -17.83 2.74 7.21
C ARG A 196 -18.64 1.79 6.32
N ILE A 197 -18.01 0.78 5.74
CA ILE A 197 -18.70 -0.26 4.95
C ILE A 197 -19.66 -1.05 5.85
N ALA A 198 -19.24 -1.42 7.06
CA ALA A 198 -20.09 -2.12 8.02
C ALA A 198 -21.28 -1.26 8.47
N GLU A 199 -21.10 0.05 8.64
CA GLU A 199 -22.18 0.97 8.95
C GLU A 199 -23.21 1.08 7.82
N VAL A 200 -22.75 1.18 6.57
CA VAL A 200 -23.64 1.17 5.40
C VAL A 200 -24.44 -0.14 5.35
N ARG A 201 -23.81 -1.30 5.61
CA ARG A 201 -24.49 -2.60 5.67
C ARG A 201 -25.52 -2.70 6.79
N ARG A 202 -25.33 -2.05 7.94
CA ARG A 202 -26.32 -2.02 9.03
C ARG A 202 -27.54 -1.16 8.73
N LYS A 203 -27.39 -0.17 7.85
CA LYS A 203 -28.43 0.80 7.48
C LYS A 203 -29.27 0.37 6.27
N ALA A 204 -28.81 -0.64 5.52
CA ALA A 204 -29.52 -1.25 4.39
C ALA A 204 -30.35 -2.44 4.85
#